data_AF-A0A820Q5H2-F1
#
_entry.id   AF-A0A820Q5H2-F1
#
_cell.length_a   1.000
_cell.length_b   1.000
_cell.length_c   1.000
_cell.angle_alpha   90.00
_cell.angle_beta   90.00
_cell.angle_gamma   90.00
#
_symmetry.space_group_name_H-M   'P 1'
#
loop_
_entity.id
_entity.type
_entity.pdbx_description
1 polymer ?
#
loop_
_entity_poly.entity_id
_entity_poly.type
_entity_poly.pdbx_seq_one_letter_code
_entity_poly.pdbx_strand_id
1 'polypeptide(L)'
;GINDWPYTVSIWIYPTNTSGGTIMHLSSRLDGAQSSGWCLPIMGLTSSGAIAINSWNRTNIPINGPFVPLFAWTHVAATYSHNNGQRLYVNGSQYGTSSLSYTFNAGGVPMTITLGSSLLGINVCNTGTIQMGQFYGSLDEFQIYARELSSSEIYVLATP
;
A
#
# COMPACT_ATOMS: atom_id res chain seq x y z
N GLY A 1 -1.22 -5.34 -14.30
CA GLY A 1 -1.50 -6.43 -13.35
C GLY A 1 -2.67 -7.22 -13.89
N ILE A 2 -3.01 -8.32 -13.24
CA ILE A 2 -4.19 -9.13 -13.61
C ILE A 2 -5.36 -8.67 -12.74
N ASN A 3 -6.53 -8.46 -13.35
CA ASN A 3 -7.74 -8.12 -12.59
C ASN A 3 -8.08 -9.23 -11.61
N ASP A 4 -8.57 -8.85 -10.44
CA ASP A 4 -9.11 -9.78 -9.43
C ASP A 4 -8.11 -10.84 -8.91
N TRP A 5 -6.81 -10.66 -9.18
CA TRP A 5 -5.80 -11.58 -8.68
C TRP A 5 -5.49 -11.27 -7.20
N PRO A 6 -5.57 -12.26 -6.30
CA PRO A 6 -5.28 -12.04 -4.88
C PRO A 6 -3.81 -11.73 -4.66
N TYR A 7 -3.51 -10.85 -3.71
CA TYR A 7 -2.14 -10.45 -3.43
C TYR A 7 -1.91 -10.14 -1.95
N THR A 8 -0.65 -10.12 -1.57
CA THR A 8 -0.17 -9.56 -0.31
C THR A 8 1.08 -8.74 -0.57
N VAL A 9 1.17 -7.58 0.06
CA VAL A 9 2.39 -6.77 0.14
C VAL A 9 2.70 -6.53 1.62
N SER A 10 3.95 -6.73 2.01
CA SER A 10 4.43 -6.56 3.38
C SER A 10 5.75 -5.80 3.36
N ILE A 11 5.96 -4.94 4.35
CA ILE A 11 7.17 -4.12 4.48
C ILE A 11 7.36 -3.67 5.94
N TRP A 12 8.61 -3.56 6.37
CA TRP A 12 8.98 -2.86 7.58
C TRP A 12 9.33 -1.40 7.26
N ILE A 13 8.78 -0.46 8.04
CA ILE A 13 9.04 0.97 7.89
C ILE A 13 9.60 1.57 9.17
N TYR A 14 10.55 2.48 9.03
CA TYR A 14 11.11 3.29 10.12
C TYR A 14 11.04 4.77 9.72
N PRO A 15 9.92 5.47 9.99
CA PRO A 15 9.76 6.84 9.53
C PRO A 15 10.58 7.82 10.40
N THR A 16 11.23 8.77 9.74
CA THR A 16 11.86 9.95 10.38
C THR A 16 11.02 11.22 10.18
N ASN A 17 9.99 11.14 9.34
CA ASN A 17 8.93 12.13 9.19
C ASN A 17 7.60 11.38 8.95
N THR A 18 6.50 11.85 9.55
CA THR A 18 5.17 11.25 9.38
C THR A 18 4.14 12.21 8.77
N SER A 19 4.51 13.40 8.34
CA SER A 19 3.59 14.38 7.72
C SER A 19 3.26 14.06 6.24
N GLY A 20 3.16 12.78 5.90
CA GLY A 20 2.95 12.26 4.56
C GLY A 20 4.10 11.39 4.05
N GLY A 21 4.00 10.99 2.78
CA GLY A 21 4.99 10.16 2.09
C GLY A 21 4.39 8.88 1.52
N THR A 22 4.77 8.56 0.29
CA THR A 22 4.37 7.33 -0.39
C THR A 22 5.36 6.22 -0.06
N ILE A 23 4.87 5.11 0.49
CA ILE A 23 5.71 3.94 0.85
C ILE A 23 5.79 2.97 -0.33
N MET A 24 4.65 2.67 -0.96
CA MET A 24 4.57 1.80 -2.13
C MET A 24 3.63 2.40 -3.17
N HIS A 25 4.14 2.61 -4.37
CA HIS A 25 3.37 3.09 -5.53
C HIS A 25 3.42 2.06 -6.64
N LEU A 26 2.27 1.83 -7.28
CA LEU A 26 2.12 0.92 -8.41
C LEU A 26 1.79 1.74 -9.66
N SER A 27 2.50 1.53 -10.77
CA SER A 27 2.27 2.26 -12.02
C SER A 27 2.49 1.38 -13.25
N SER A 28 1.74 1.62 -14.33
CA SER A 28 2.00 1.01 -15.63
C SER A 28 3.21 1.63 -16.35
N ARG A 29 3.85 2.65 -15.75
CA ARG A 29 4.99 3.37 -16.30
C ARG A 29 6.14 3.43 -15.29
N LEU A 30 7.37 3.40 -15.81
CA LEU A 30 8.59 3.46 -15.00
C LEU A 30 8.79 4.82 -14.32
N ASP A 31 8.22 5.89 -14.87
CA ASP A 31 8.31 7.25 -14.32
C ASP A 31 7.27 7.53 -13.21
N GLY A 32 6.43 6.55 -12.88
CA GLY A 32 5.38 6.66 -11.85
C GLY A 32 4.18 7.54 -12.24
N ALA A 33 4.22 8.23 -13.38
CA ALA A 33 3.20 9.19 -13.81
C ALA A 33 2.03 8.57 -14.57
N GLN A 34 0.93 9.30 -14.58
CA GLN A 34 -0.23 9.11 -15.43
C GLN A 34 -0.33 10.26 -16.45
N SER A 35 0.22 10.05 -17.65
CA SER A 35 -0.48 10.43 -18.88
C SER A 35 -0.78 9.14 -19.64
N SER A 36 -2.07 8.88 -19.89
CA SER A 36 -2.62 7.68 -20.55
C SER A 36 -2.35 6.32 -19.88
N GLY A 37 -1.88 6.28 -18.63
CA GLY A 37 -1.55 5.05 -17.88
C GLY A 37 -2.45 4.76 -16.68
N TRP A 38 -2.15 3.67 -15.96
CA TRP A 38 -2.78 3.28 -14.68
C TRP A 38 -1.76 3.46 -13.56
N CYS A 39 -2.16 4.06 -12.43
CA CYS A 39 -1.32 4.16 -11.24
C CYS A 39 -2.15 4.21 -9.95
N LEU A 40 -1.53 3.81 -8.83
CA LEU A 40 -2.14 3.81 -7.52
C LEU A 40 -1.07 3.85 -6.40
N PRO A 41 -1.11 4.83 -5.48
CA PRO A 41 -0.35 4.73 -4.23
C PRO A 41 -1.00 3.68 -3.34
N ILE A 42 -0.42 2.47 -3.30
CA ILE A 42 -0.94 1.31 -2.57
C ILE A 42 -0.81 1.52 -1.06
N MET A 43 0.29 2.12 -0.61
CA MET A 43 0.61 2.31 0.81
C MET A 43 1.36 3.63 1.03
N GLY A 44 1.02 4.35 2.08
CA GLY A 44 1.69 5.60 2.43
C GLY A 44 1.15 6.19 3.73
N LEU A 45 1.68 7.36 4.10
CA LEU A 45 1.25 8.09 5.28
C LEU A 45 0.26 9.19 4.91
N THR A 46 -0.73 9.42 5.77
CA THR A 46 -1.57 10.61 5.71
C THR A 46 -0.79 11.84 6.15
N SER A 47 -1.33 13.04 5.91
CA SER A 47 -0.74 14.29 6.43
C SER A 47 -0.68 14.36 7.96
N SER A 48 -1.50 13.55 8.65
CA SER A 48 -1.52 13.42 10.10
C SER A 48 -0.60 12.31 10.66
N GLY A 49 0.05 11.52 9.80
CA GLY A 49 0.94 10.43 10.21
C GLY A 49 0.29 9.08 10.49
N ALA A 50 -0.97 8.91 10.06
CA ALA A 50 -1.58 7.59 10.01
C ALA A 50 -1.08 6.81 8.81
N ILE A 51 -0.89 5.50 8.94
CA ILE A 51 -0.69 4.62 7.79
C ILE A 51 -2.01 4.53 7.01
N ALA A 52 -1.95 4.53 5.69
CA ALA A 52 -3.11 4.32 4.84
C ALA A 52 -2.75 3.39 3.69
N ILE A 53 -3.72 2.56 3.29
CA ILE A 53 -3.59 1.70 2.12
C ILE A 53 -4.78 1.89 1.19
N ASN A 54 -4.54 1.75 -0.11
CA ASN A 54 -5.55 1.88 -1.15
C ASN A 54 -5.62 0.62 -2.02
N SER A 55 -6.80 0.37 -2.55
CA SER A 55 -7.05 -0.52 -3.68
C SER A 55 -7.99 0.16 -4.67
N TRP A 56 -8.25 -0.49 -5.80
CA TRP A 56 -9.00 0.11 -6.90
C TRP A 56 -10.10 -0.81 -7.43
N ASN A 57 -11.33 -0.29 -7.46
CA ASN A 57 -12.46 -0.88 -8.18
C ASN A 57 -13.24 0.23 -8.89
N ARG A 58 -12.64 0.82 -9.94
CA ARG A 58 -13.13 2.03 -10.66
C ARG A 58 -13.19 3.31 -9.83
N THR A 59 -13.20 3.16 -8.52
CA THR A 59 -13.06 4.18 -7.48
C THR A 59 -12.06 3.63 -6.47
N ASN A 60 -11.44 4.54 -5.71
CA ASN A 60 -10.53 4.16 -4.64
C ASN A 60 -11.26 3.42 -3.52
N ILE A 61 -10.57 2.46 -2.91
CA ILE A 61 -10.99 1.74 -1.71
C ILE A 61 -9.91 2.00 -0.64
N PRO A 62 -10.06 3.07 0.16
CA PRO A 62 -9.10 3.42 1.18
C PRO A 62 -9.36 2.64 2.49
N ILE A 63 -8.29 2.29 3.20
CA ILE A 63 -8.34 1.92 4.62
C ILE A 63 -7.34 2.81 5.36
N ASN A 64 -7.86 3.61 6.29
CA ASN A 64 -7.04 4.42 7.19
C ASN A 64 -6.68 3.59 8.41
N GLY A 65 -5.39 3.58 8.72
CA GLY A 65 -4.78 2.88 9.84
C GLY A 65 -4.54 3.77 11.07
N PRO A 66 -3.80 3.24 12.04
CA PRO A 66 -3.35 4.01 13.20
C PRO A 66 -2.17 4.93 12.84
N PHE A 67 -1.85 5.84 13.76
CA PHE A 67 -0.61 6.62 13.70
C PHE A 67 0.61 5.72 13.80
N VAL A 68 1.61 6.00 12.95
CA VAL A 68 2.89 5.31 12.97
C VAL A 68 3.88 6.09 13.83
N PRO A 69 4.57 5.46 14.80
CA PRO A 69 5.56 6.14 15.61
C PRO A 69 6.77 6.57 14.78
N LEU A 70 7.30 7.77 15.07
CA LEU A 70 8.59 8.21 14.55
C LEU A 70 9.72 7.39 15.20
N PHE A 71 10.78 7.15 14.42
CA PHE A 71 12.01 6.51 14.89
C PHE A 71 11.79 5.12 15.53
N ALA A 72 10.80 4.38 15.03
CA ALA A 72 10.54 3.01 15.45
C ALA A 72 10.12 2.16 14.26
N TRP A 73 10.61 0.92 14.23
CA TRP A 73 10.21 -0.05 13.23
C TRP A 73 8.74 -0.42 13.42
N THR A 74 7.99 -0.34 12.33
CA THR A 74 6.59 -0.76 12.25
C THR A 74 6.43 -1.68 11.06
N HIS A 75 5.95 -2.90 11.28
CA HIS A 75 5.59 -3.79 10.18
C HIS A 75 4.20 -3.40 9.66
N VAL A 76 4.07 -3.26 8.35
CA VAL A 76 2.80 -2.96 7.69
C VAL A 76 2.57 -3.95 6.56
N ALA A 77 1.35 -4.49 6.46
CA ALA A 77 0.96 -5.30 5.32
C ALA A 77 -0.44 -4.94 4.81
N ALA A 78 -0.62 -5.10 3.51
CA ALA A 78 -1.92 -5.07 2.84
C ALA A 78 -2.16 -6.40 2.14
N THR A 79 -3.29 -7.05 2.45
CA THR A 79 -3.75 -8.24 1.72
C THR A 79 -4.99 -7.90 0.91
N TYR A 80 -5.23 -8.66 -0.15
CA TYR A 80 -6.45 -8.58 -0.94
C TYR A 80 -6.84 -9.94 -1.52
N SER A 81 -8.13 -10.25 -1.48
CA SER A 81 -8.77 -11.21 -2.39
C SER A 81 -10.21 -10.80 -2.72
N HIS A 82 -10.77 -11.38 -3.77
CA HIS A 82 -12.14 -11.10 -4.21
C HIS A 82 -13.17 -11.26 -3.08
N ASN A 83 -13.07 -12.34 -2.30
CA ASN A 83 -14.08 -12.71 -1.30
C ASN A 83 -13.87 -12.06 0.08
N ASN A 84 -12.66 -11.60 0.37
CA ASN A 84 -12.30 -11.01 1.68
C ASN A 84 -12.08 -9.50 1.62
N GLY A 85 -12.01 -8.93 0.41
CA GLY A 85 -11.68 -7.53 0.21
C GLY A 85 -10.22 -7.25 0.57
N GLN A 86 -9.92 -5.98 0.83
CA GLN A 86 -8.60 -5.54 1.27
C GLN A 86 -8.53 -5.48 2.78
N ARG A 87 -7.38 -5.82 3.36
CA ARG A 87 -7.13 -5.73 4.79
C ARG A 87 -5.81 -5.04 5.07
N LEU A 88 -5.80 -4.21 6.11
CA LEU A 88 -4.61 -3.57 6.66
C LEU A 88 -4.16 -4.33 7.89
N TYR A 89 -2.87 -4.62 7.98
CA TYR A 89 -2.22 -5.18 9.15
C TYR A 89 -1.10 -4.26 9.63
N VAL A 90 -0.99 -4.09 10.94
CA VAL A 90 0.08 -3.32 11.60
C VAL A 90 0.66 -4.18 12.72
N ASN A 91 1.98 -4.36 12.73
CA ASN A 91 2.70 -5.21 13.69
C ASN A 91 2.05 -6.60 13.84
N GLY A 92 1.75 -7.24 12.71
CA GLY A 92 1.21 -8.60 12.63
C GLY A 92 -0.29 -8.73 12.94
N SER A 93 -0.92 -7.66 13.42
CA SER A 93 -2.35 -7.67 13.79
C SER A 93 -3.20 -6.98 12.73
N GLN A 94 -4.35 -7.58 12.40
CA GLN A 94 -5.30 -6.94 11.48
C GLN A 94 -5.88 -5.68 12.13
N TYR A 95 -5.75 -4.55 11.46
CA TYR A 95 -6.28 -3.27 11.92
C TYR A 95 -7.64 -2.95 11.30
N GLY A 96 -7.78 -3.11 9.98
CA GLY A 96 -8.98 -2.71 9.25
C GLY A 96 -9.21 -3.53 8.00
N THR A 97 -10.44 -3.49 7.49
CA THR A 97 -10.88 -4.19 6.27
C THR A 97 -11.81 -3.30 5.45
N SER A 98 -11.82 -3.48 4.13
CA SER A 98 -12.85 -2.93 3.26
C SER A 98 -14.16 -3.72 3.40
N SER A 99 -15.19 -3.35 2.61
CA SER A 99 -16.33 -4.23 2.36
C SER A 99 -15.88 -5.61 1.89
N LEU A 100 -16.68 -6.64 2.21
CA LEU A 100 -16.28 -8.04 2.13
C LEU A 100 -15.85 -8.48 0.71
N SER A 101 -16.49 -8.03 -0.36
CA SER A 101 -16.12 -8.48 -1.71
C SER A 101 -16.11 -7.37 -2.76
N TYR A 102 -15.06 -7.34 -3.58
CA TYR A 102 -14.98 -6.50 -4.77
C TYR A 102 -13.93 -7.00 -5.75
N THR A 103 -14.07 -6.63 -7.02
CA THR A 103 -13.09 -6.90 -8.07
C THR A 103 -12.00 -5.83 -8.10
N PHE A 104 -10.74 -6.23 -7.93
CA PHE A 104 -9.60 -5.34 -8.13
C PHE A 104 -9.40 -5.07 -9.62
N ASN A 105 -9.47 -3.80 -10.01
CA ASN A 105 -9.33 -3.37 -11.40
C ASN A 105 -7.89 -2.93 -11.67
N ALA A 106 -7.06 -3.88 -12.08
CA ALA A 106 -5.65 -3.67 -12.39
C ALA A 106 -5.45 -2.99 -13.75
N GLY A 107 -4.26 -2.42 -13.99
CA GLY A 107 -3.94 -1.74 -15.25
C GLY A 107 -3.84 -2.63 -16.50
N GLY A 108 -4.01 -3.96 -16.40
CA GLY A 108 -4.00 -4.87 -17.55
C GLY A 108 -2.67 -5.06 -18.29
N VAL A 109 -1.60 -4.39 -17.84
CA VAL A 109 -0.25 -4.42 -18.44
C VAL A 109 0.82 -4.75 -17.41
N PRO A 110 2.10 -4.99 -17.77
CA PRO A 110 3.18 -5.06 -16.78
C PRO A 110 3.19 -3.83 -15.88
N MET A 111 3.35 -4.03 -14.57
CA MET A 111 3.35 -2.94 -13.59
C MET A 111 4.73 -2.79 -12.98
N THR A 112 5.06 -1.55 -12.63
CA THR A 112 6.24 -1.14 -11.90
C THR A 112 5.84 -0.80 -10.47
N ILE A 113 6.63 -1.27 -9.51
CA ILE A 113 6.53 -0.87 -8.11
C ILE A 113 7.68 0.08 -7.82
N THR A 114 7.37 1.22 -7.22
CA THR A 114 8.38 2.12 -6.63
C THR A 114 8.16 2.21 -5.14
N LEU A 115 9.26 2.16 -4.40
CA LEU A 115 9.26 2.26 -2.94
C LEU A 115 9.77 3.63 -2.49
N GLY A 116 9.16 4.16 -1.44
CA GLY A 116 9.54 5.43 -0.82
C GLY A 116 9.26 6.69 -1.65
N SER A 117 8.72 6.56 -2.87
CA SER A 117 8.34 7.67 -3.73
C SER A 117 7.35 7.22 -4.79
N SER A 118 6.52 8.15 -5.26
CA SER A 118 5.66 7.97 -6.45
C SER A 118 6.27 8.56 -7.73
N LEU A 119 7.51 9.06 -7.67
CA LEU A 119 8.18 9.73 -8.79
C LEU A 119 7.31 10.87 -9.34
N LEU A 120 7.02 10.88 -10.64
CA LEU A 120 6.14 11.89 -11.25
C LEU A 120 4.65 11.64 -10.95
N GLY A 121 4.31 10.49 -10.35
CA GLY A 121 2.96 10.13 -9.91
C GLY A 121 2.38 11.08 -8.86
N ILE A 122 3.23 11.79 -8.11
CA ILE A 122 2.81 12.80 -7.12
C ILE A 122 1.86 13.86 -7.70
N ASN A 123 1.99 14.16 -8.99
CA ASN A 123 1.22 15.21 -9.66
C ASN A 123 -0.16 14.75 -10.17
N VAL A 124 -0.41 13.44 -10.25
CA VAL A 124 -1.52 12.89 -11.05
C VAL A 124 -2.21 11.67 -10.45
N CYS A 125 -1.54 10.93 -9.56
CA CYS A 125 -2.04 9.68 -8.98
C CYS A 125 -2.59 9.85 -7.55
N ASN A 126 -2.87 11.09 -7.13
CA ASN A 126 -3.29 11.37 -5.76
C ASN A 126 -4.71 10.84 -5.50
N THR A 127 -4.83 9.89 -4.58
CA THR A 127 -6.11 9.29 -4.21
C THR A 127 -6.13 8.80 -2.76
N GLY A 128 -7.33 8.74 -2.19
CA GLY A 128 -7.53 8.41 -0.78
C GLY A 128 -7.01 9.50 0.13
N THR A 129 -6.38 9.10 1.22
CA THR A 129 -5.88 9.98 2.29
C THR A 129 -4.36 10.04 2.35
N ILE A 130 -3.67 9.25 1.51
CA ILE A 130 -2.21 9.25 1.44
C ILE A 130 -1.76 10.64 0.96
N GLN A 131 -1.01 11.33 1.80
CA GLN A 131 -0.37 12.58 1.40
C GLN A 131 0.84 12.21 0.54
N MET A 132 0.66 12.23 -0.77
CA MET A 132 1.72 11.84 -1.70
C MET A 132 2.99 12.68 -1.52
N GLY A 133 4.14 12.03 -1.62
CA GLY A 133 5.43 12.64 -1.38
C GLY A 133 6.52 11.60 -1.23
N GLN A 134 7.75 12.07 -1.01
CA GLN A 134 8.85 11.20 -0.58
C GLN A 134 8.55 10.67 0.81
N PHE A 135 8.72 9.37 1.02
CA PHE A 135 8.82 8.81 2.36
C PHE A 135 10.22 9.08 2.92
N TYR A 136 10.27 9.63 4.13
CA TYR A 136 11.51 9.88 4.86
C TYR A 136 11.66 8.84 5.96
N GLY A 137 12.66 7.97 5.83
CA GLY A 137 12.86 6.87 6.75
C GLY A 137 13.67 5.73 6.14
N SER A 138 13.69 4.60 6.84
CA SER A 138 14.23 3.34 6.33
C SER A 138 13.10 2.39 5.98
N LEU A 139 13.34 1.54 4.99
CA LEU A 139 12.47 0.45 4.57
C LEU A 139 13.28 -0.84 4.64
N ASP A 140 12.66 -1.92 5.10
CA ASP A 140 13.30 -3.24 5.15
C ASP A 140 12.29 -4.35 4.83
N GLU A 141 12.79 -5.53 4.46
CA GLU A 141 12.00 -6.76 4.30
C GLU A 141 10.74 -6.57 3.43
N PHE A 142 10.90 -5.95 2.25
CA PHE A 142 9.80 -5.81 1.30
C PHE A 142 9.48 -7.15 0.63
N GLN A 143 8.25 -7.60 0.80
CA GLN A 143 7.80 -8.90 0.31
C GLN A 143 6.48 -8.77 -0.44
N ILE A 144 6.34 -9.54 -1.53
CA ILE A 144 5.13 -9.62 -2.34
C ILE A 144 4.76 -11.08 -2.55
N TYR A 145 3.48 -11.39 -2.38
CA TYR A 145 2.93 -12.71 -2.63
C TYR A 145 1.79 -12.63 -3.65
N ALA A 146 1.75 -13.55 -4.60
CA ALA A 146 0.68 -13.69 -5.59
C ALA A 146 -0.56 -14.43 -5.03
N ARG A 147 -0.85 -14.21 -3.74
CA ARG A 147 -1.99 -14.75 -2.99
C ARG A 147 -2.28 -13.88 -1.76
N GLU A 148 -3.48 -14.02 -1.23
CA GLU A 148 -3.82 -13.51 0.10
C GLU A 148 -3.10 -14.37 1.16
N LEU A 149 -2.30 -13.75 2.01
CA LEU A 149 -1.77 -14.37 3.21
C LEU A 149 -2.81 -14.32 4.34
N SER A 150 -2.86 -15.39 5.13
CA SER A 150 -3.66 -15.45 6.35
C SER A 150 -3.09 -14.56 7.46
N SER A 151 -3.91 -14.21 8.46
CA SER A 151 -3.45 -13.40 9.60
C SER A 151 -2.29 -14.05 10.37
N SER A 152 -2.22 -15.39 10.43
CA SER A 152 -1.10 -16.11 11.03
C SER A 152 0.19 -15.99 10.21
N GLU A 153 0.10 -16.03 8.88
CA GLU A 153 1.27 -15.82 8.03
C GLU A 153 1.77 -14.37 8.14
N ILE A 154 0.87 -13.39 8.15
CA ILE A 154 1.23 -11.98 8.39
C ILE A 154 1.88 -11.78 9.76
N TYR A 155 1.41 -12.46 10.79
CA TYR A 155 2.01 -12.41 12.12
C TYR A 155 3.47 -12.88 12.09
N VAL A 156 3.78 -13.96 11.37
CA VAL A 156 5.16 -14.46 11.19
C VAL A 156 6.05 -13.45 10.46
N LEU A 157 5.53 -12.68 9.50
CA LEU A 157 6.31 -11.63 8.82
C LEU A 157 6.61 -10.41 9.71
N ALA A 158 5.79 -10.22 10.75
CA ALA A 158 5.91 -9.10 11.69
C ALA A 158 6.74 -9.43 12.94
N THR A 159 7.22 -10.66 13.07
CA THR A 159 8.16 -11.05 14.12
C THR A 159 9.59 -10.88 13.60
N PRO A 160 10.45 -10.11 14.30
CA PRO A 160 11.87 -9.97 13.97
C PRO A 160 12.65 -11.29 14.02
#